data_AF-A0A3C1IXP8-F1
#
_entry.id   AF-A0A3C1IXP8-F1
#
_cell.length_a   1.000
_cell.length_b   1.000
_cell.length_c   1.000
_cell.angle_alpha   90.00
_cell.angle_beta   90.00
_cell.angle_gamma   90.00
#
_symmetry.space_group_name_H-M   'P 1'
#
loop_
_entity.id
_entity.type
_entity.pdbx_description
1 polymer ?
#
loop_
_entity_poly.entity_id
_entity_poly.type
_entity_poly.pdbx_seq_one_letter_code
_entity_poly.pdbx_strand_id
1 'polypeptide(L)'
;MRELIIRTNYEVLLDHFVDAMSRWSVFVAPHLYEYFDETFGITEEDEKHLEGYSKKRNEYDWDEESPLFDWAYEGFPDNEKYNELKPHILYFEQRKTKDGSQTFKEILLSRSDDINRLLYSDFEIFKQKEKIDNVVNKMSELLEYDKKNESPLIAYLACSMSTSTQGGSNGKNIYAEVPLELHTQWVNEYVSEILIHEYFHKAFFPHLYFEKLGGIFNWENEKIYPDPMSLFFEEVLVYSSSSVYISGEDPKKKLSKYSPEEYNNRHYILWKVIDLFYELIADYLDDKILVDDARKRMLALCEKVVEEFKNNTRI
;
A
#
# COMPACT_ATOMS: atom_id res chain seq x y z
N MET A 1 5.69 5.30 -18.30
CA MET A 1 5.70 5.28 -16.83
C MET A 1 5.91 6.70 -16.49
N ARG A 2 5.06 7.26 -15.62
CA ARG A 2 5.39 8.50 -14.93
C ARG A 2 6.82 8.35 -14.38
N GLU A 3 7.65 9.38 -14.46
CA GLU A 3 8.98 9.32 -13.85
C GLU A 3 8.81 8.94 -12.38
N LEU A 4 9.41 7.83 -11.95
CA LEU A 4 9.33 7.35 -10.57
C LEU A 4 10.60 7.77 -9.84
N ILE A 5 10.44 8.65 -8.85
CA ILE A 5 11.54 9.15 -8.03
C ILE A 5 11.46 8.46 -6.69
N ILE A 6 12.44 7.60 -6.39
CA ILE A 6 12.50 6.91 -5.11
C ILE A 6 13.23 7.80 -4.10
N ARG A 7 12.66 7.95 -2.90
CA ARG A 7 13.20 8.78 -1.81
C ARG A 7 13.16 8.05 -0.48
N THR A 8 14.15 8.32 0.36
CA THR A 8 14.14 7.95 1.77
C THR A 8 15.11 8.86 2.52
N ASN A 9 14.84 9.10 3.79
CA ASN A 9 15.79 9.64 4.75
C ASN A 9 15.35 9.19 6.14
N TYR A 10 16.17 9.49 7.14
CA TYR A 10 15.89 9.19 8.54
C TYR A 10 14.51 9.70 8.99
N GLU A 11 14.17 10.93 8.62
CA GLU A 11 12.95 11.60 9.03
C GLU A 11 11.70 10.92 8.47
N VAL A 12 11.73 10.47 7.21
CA VAL A 12 10.66 9.65 6.61
C VAL A 12 10.48 8.34 7.37
N LEU A 13 11.58 7.67 7.77
CA LEU A 13 11.47 6.43 8.54
C LEU A 13 10.86 6.68 9.93
N LEU A 14 11.20 7.81 10.56
CA LEU A 14 10.68 8.20 11.87
C LEU A 14 9.20 8.59 11.81
N ASP A 15 8.81 9.38 10.82
CA ASP A 15 7.41 9.78 10.60
C ASP A 15 6.52 8.55 10.36
N HIS A 16 6.90 7.69 9.41
CA HIS A 16 6.18 6.45 9.11
C HIS A 16 6.05 5.56 10.35
N PHE A 17 7.13 5.44 11.12
CA PHE A 17 7.11 4.66 12.34
C PHE A 17 6.07 5.17 13.34
N VAL A 18 6.05 6.47 13.60
CA VAL A 18 5.11 7.05 14.57
C VAL A 18 3.69 7.00 14.05
N ASP A 19 3.47 7.24 12.75
CA ASP A 19 2.16 7.15 12.10
C ASP A 19 1.59 5.72 12.20
N ALA A 20 2.40 4.71 11.89
CA ALA A 20 2.05 3.30 12.04
C ALA A 20 1.82 2.91 13.51
N MET A 21 2.69 3.34 14.43
CA MET A 21 2.54 3.03 15.85
C MET A 21 1.46 3.83 16.56
N SER A 22 0.93 4.91 16.00
CA SER A 22 -0.10 5.67 16.71
C SER A 22 -1.48 5.05 16.57
N ARG A 23 -1.66 4.08 15.66
CA ARG A 23 -2.96 3.50 15.28
C ARG A 23 -4.00 4.60 15.08
N TRP A 24 -3.63 5.68 14.40
CA TRP A 24 -4.53 6.81 14.19
C TRP A 24 -5.78 6.37 13.42
N SER A 25 -5.61 5.38 12.54
CA SER A 25 -6.68 4.75 11.78
C SER A 25 -6.94 3.31 12.24
N VAL A 26 -8.21 2.91 12.20
CA VAL A 26 -8.68 1.54 12.52
C VAL A 26 -8.14 0.46 11.58
N PHE A 27 -7.59 0.87 10.42
CA PHE A 27 -7.01 -0.04 9.45
C PHE A 27 -5.50 -0.26 9.65
N VAL A 28 -4.88 0.45 10.59
CA VAL A 28 -3.47 0.24 10.97
C VAL A 28 -3.37 -0.97 11.91
N ALA A 29 -2.59 -1.95 11.52
CA ALA A 29 -2.64 -3.28 12.13
C ALA A 29 -1.95 -3.36 13.51
N PRO A 30 -2.48 -4.13 14.48
CA PRO A 30 -1.94 -4.19 15.84
C PRO A 30 -0.55 -4.82 15.99
N HIS A 31 -0.10 -5.62 15.02
CA HIS A 31 1.17 -6.38 15.08
C HIS A 31 2.41 -5.52 14.79
N LEU A 32 2.24 -4.24 14.43
CA LEU A 32 3.33 -3.30 14.11
C LEU A 32 4.19 -2.90 15.32
N TYR A 33 3.82 -3.33 16.53
CA TYR A 33 4.52 -3.01 17.78
C TYR A 33 5.46 -4.11 18.24
N GLU A 34 5.34 -5.32 17.70
CA GLU A 34 6.04 -6.49 18.23
C GLU A 34 7.55 -6.23 18.31
N TYR A 35 8.15 -5.74 17.22
CA TYR A 35 9.58 -5.41 17.21
C TYR A 35 9.93 -4.26 18.16
N PHE A 36 9.11 -3.20 18.20
CA PHE A 36 9.39 -2.04 19.04
C PHE A 36 9.29 -2.39 20.52
N ASP A 37 8.24 -3.10 20.93
CA ASP A 37 8.07 -3.58 22.29
C ASP A 37 9.17 -4.57 22.67
N GLU A 38 9.55 -5.49 21.78
CA GLU A 38 10.67 -6.41 22.01
C GLU A 38 11.99 -5.65 22.24
N THR A 39 12.26 -4.63 21.43
CA THR A 39 13.55 -3.92 21.38
C THR A 39 13.68 -2.79 22.43
N PHE A 40 12.63 -2.00 22.62
CA PHE A 40 12.62 -0.79 23.46
C PHE A 40 11.75 -0.94 24.71
N GLY A 41 10.69 -1.74 24.61
CA GLY A 41 9.59 -1.78 25.59
C GLY A 41 8.69 -0.55 25.45
N ILE A 42 7.39 -0.75 25.60
CA ILE A 42 6.41 0.35 25.60
C ILE A 42 6.24 0.91 27.02
N THR A 43 6.32 2.24 27.15
CA THR A 43 6.11 2.97 28.41
C THR A 43 4.85 3.83 28.37
N GLU A 44 4.33 4.23 29.53
CA GLU A 44 3.17 5.14 29.63
C GLU A 44 3.39 6.48 28.91
N GLU A 45 4.63 6.99 28.89
CA GLU A 45 4.95 8.22 28.17
C GLU A 45 4.96 8.00 26.65
N ASP A 46 5.38 6.81 26.18
CA ASP A 46 5.27 6.43 24.76
C ASP A 46 3.80 6.45 24.33
N GLU A 47 2.92 5.82 25.11
CA GLU A 47 1.47 5.79 24.85
C GLU A 47 0.89 7.21 24.79
N LYS A 48 1.25 8.08 25.72
CA LYS A 48 0.80 9.49 25.73
C LYS A 48 1.24 10.26 24.48
N HIS A 49 2.45 10.01 23.98
CA HIS A 49 2.90 10.64 22.74
C HIS A 49 2.19 10.08 21.50
N LEU A 50 1.95 8.77 21.45
CA LEU A 50 1.20 8.11 20.37
C LEU A 50 -0.26 8.55 20.36
N GLU A 51 -0.91 8.67 21.51
CA GLU A 51 -2.27 9.18 21.64
C GLU A 51 -2.37 10.65 21.20
N GLY A 52 -1.39 11.48 21.61
CA GLY A 52 -1.31 12.87 21.20
C GLY A 52 -1.14 13.03 19.68
N TYR A 53 -0.23 12.24 19.10
CA TYR A 53 -0.07 12.17 17.64
C TYR A 53 -1.37 11.71 16.97
N SER A 54 -1.93 10.58 17.41
CA SER A 54 -3.14 9.97 16.85
C SER A 54 -4.32 10.94 16.84
N LYS A 55 -4.54 11.64 17.96
CA LYS A 55 -5.60 12.65 18.07
C LYS A 55 -5.44 13.76 17.03
N LYS A 56 -4.22 14.27 16.85
CA LYS A 56 -3.97 15.34 15.89
C LYS A 56 -3.99 14.83 14.44
N ARG A 57 -3.43 13.64 14.19
CA ARG A 57 -3.41 12.98 12.89
C ARG A 57 -4.81 12.71 12.35
N ASN A 58 -5.77 12.44 13.24
CA ASN A 58 -7.19 12.25 12.92
C ASN A 58 -7.92 13.53 12.50
N GLU A 59 -7.31 14.72 12.62
CA GLU A 59 -7.85 15.96 12.05
C GLU A 59 -7.56 16.08 10.53
N TYR A 60 -6.74 15.17 10.00
CA TYR A 60 -6.30 15.13 8.61
C TYR A 60 -6.95 13.99 7.85
N ASP A 61 -7.12 14.16 6.54
CA ASP A 61 -7.56 13.09 5.66
C ASP A 61 -6.43 12.06 5.42
N TRP A 62 -6.78 10.93 4.83
CA TRP A 62 -5.84 9.92 4.36
C TRP A 62 -4.88 10.48 3.31
N ASP A 63 -5.39 11.36 2.44
CA ASP A 63 -4.59 12.03 1.41
C ASP A 63 -3.43 12.87 1.94
N GLU A 64 -3.40 13.16 3.25
CA GLU A 64 -2.33 13.89 3.93
C GLU A 64 -1.09 13.04 4.23
N GLU A 65 -1.14 11.71 4.06
CA GLU A 65 0.03 10.83 4.18
C GLU A 65 1.16 11.27 3.24
N SER A 66 0.85 11.54 1.97
CA SER A 66 1.83 12.01 0.99
C SER A 66 2.48 13.36 1.36
N PRO A 67 1.70 14.41 1.71
CA PRO A 67 2.25 15.64 2.27
C PRO A 67 3.08 15.47 3.55
N LEU A 68 2.70 14.54 4.45
CA LEU A 68 3.48 14.25 5.66
C LEU A 68 4.85 13.66 5.30
N PHE A 69 4.90 12.71 4.36
CA PHE A 69 6.18 12.21 3.83
C PHE A 69 7.02 13.31 3.19
N ASP A 70 6.41 14.21 2.39
CA ASP A 70 7.13 15.34 1.79
C ASP A 70 7.72 16.25 2.90
N TRP A 71 6.92 16.57 3.93
CA TRP A 71 7.34 17.39 5.07
C TRP A 71 8.43 16.72 5.92
N ALA A 72 8.32 15.42 6.16
CA ALA A 72 9.34 14.63 6.84
C ALA A 72 10.63 14.60 6.03
N TYR A 73 10.55 14.35 4.72
CA TYR A 73 11.72 14.33 3.83
C TYR A 73 12.48 15.67 3.82
N GLU A 74 11.78 16.79 4.01
CA GLU A 74 12.38 18.13 4.14
C GLU A 74 12.98 18.43 5.53
N GLY A 75 12.90 17.49 6.48
CA GLY A 75 13.50 17.63 7.81
C GLY A 75 12.56 18.25 8.85
N PHE A 76 11.24 18.08 8.69
CA PHE A 76 10.22 18.67 9.56
C PHE A 76 10.35 20.20 9.72
N PRO A 77 10.43 21.00 8.62
CA PRO A 77 10.49 22.45 8.73
C PRO A 77 9.25 23.01 9.43
N ASP A 78 9.33 24.23 9.97
CA ASP A 78 8.19 24.85 10.63
C ASP A 78 7.00 24.97 9.66
N ASN A 79 5.87 24.38 10.03
CA ASN A 79 4.67 24.28 9.22
C ASN A 79 3.42 24.46 10.09
N GLU A 80 2.61 25.49 9.85
CA GLU A 80 1.42 25.79 10.66
C GLU A 80 0.44 24.60 10.76
N LYS A 81 0.38 23.74 9.74
CA LYS A 81 -0.47 22.56 9.72
C LYS A 81 0.12 21.44 10.58
N TYR A 82 1.36 21.02 10.34
CA TYR A 82 1.92 19.80 10.95
C TYR A 82 2.73 20.03 12.23
N ASN A 83 2.98 21.29 12.63
CA ASN A 83 3.82 21.61 13.79
C ASN A 83 3.37 20.96 15.10
N GLU A 84 2.07 20.70 15.27
CA GLU A 84 1.57 20.00 16.46
C GLU A 84 1.94 18.51 16.51
N LEU A 85 2.24 17.87 15.36
CA LEU A 85 2.72 16.48 15.31
C LEU A 85 4.19 16.37 15.70
N LYS A 86 5.00 17.36 15.33
CA LYS A 86 6.47 17.35 15.45
C LYS A 86 6.99 16.96 16.85
N PRO A 87 6.46 17.48 17.97
CA PRO A 87 6.93 17.08 19.30
C PRO A 87 6.67 15.60 19.62
N HIS A 88 5.57 15.04 19.11
CA HIS A 88 5.24 13.63 19.30
C HIS A 88 6.14 12.73 18.46
N ILE A 89 6.49 13.16 17.25
CA ILE A 89 7.42 12.44 16.38
C ILE A 89 8.84 12.43 16.99
N LEU A 90 9.35 13.62 17.34
CA LEU A 90 10.73 13.77 17.82
C LEU A 90 10.99 13.19 19.22
N TYR A 91 9.94 12.94 20.00
CA TYR A 91 10.06 12.24 21.27
C TYR A 91 10.73 10.86 21.11
N PHE A 92 10.41 10.13 20.03
CA PHE A 92 10.91 8.79 19.80
C PHE A 92 12.40 8.74 19.47
N GLU A 93 13.03 9.83 19.01
CA GLU A 93 14.46 9.87 18.68
C GLU A 93 15.34 9.40 19.85
N GLN A 94 14.94 9.77 21.08
CA GLN A 94 15.71 9.57 22.30
C GLN A 94 15.43 8.24 23.00
N ARG A 95 14.46 7.45 22.49
CA ARG A 95 14.16 6.14 23.07
C ARG A 95 15.36 5.22 22.91
N LYS A 96 15.72 4.53 23.99
CA LYS A 96 16.85 3.61 24.04
C LYS A 96 16.36 2.19 24.05
N THR A 97 17.14 1.30 23.44
CA THR A 97 16.97 -0.15 23.56
C THR A 97 16.93 -0.56 25.04
N LYS A 98 16.31 -1.71 25.35
CA LYS A 98 16.21 -2.23 26.73
C LYS A 98 17.57 -2.39 27.42
N ASP A 99 18.62 -2.69 26.65
CA ASP A 99 19.99 -2.81 27.14
C ASP A 99 20.76 -1.46 27.17
N GLY A 100 20.14 -0.38 26.69
CA GLY A 100 20.71 0.97 26.65
C GLY A 100 21.84 1.17 25.62
N SER A 101 22.07 0.19 24.75
CA SER A 101 23.20 0.19 23.80
C SER A 101 23.04 1.15 22.63
N GLN A 102 21.80 1.41 22.19
CA GLN A 102 21.51 2.28 21.04
C GLN A 102 20.25 3.12 21.29
N THR A 103 20.21 4.30 20.68
CA THR A 103 19.00 5.12 20.53
C THR A 103 18.24 4.72 19.27
N PHE A 104 16.94 5.01 19.24
CA PHE A 104 16.11 4.78 18.08
C PHE A 104 16.59 5.60 16.87
N LYS A 105 17.07 6.82 17.11
CA LYS A 105 17.71 7.66 16.09
C LYS A 105 18.91 6.97 15.43
N GLU A 106 19.82 6.37 16.21
CA GLU A 106 20.98 5.65 15.67
C GLU A 106 20.56 4.45 14.82
N ILE A 107 19.53 3.71 15.26
CA ILE A 107 18.98 2.58 14.51
C ILE A 107 18.39 3.05 13.18
N LEU A 108 17.51 4.06 13.18
CA LEU A 108 16.90 4.57 11.95
C LEU A 108 17.90 5.26 11.01
N LEU A 109 18.93 5.92 11.53
CA LEU A 109 20.02 6.45 10.68
C LEU A 109 20.77 5.32 9.96
N SER A 110 21.15 4.27 10.68
CA SER A 110 21.77 3.09 10.07
C SER A 110 20.86 2.45 9.03
N ARG A 111 19.55 2.40 9.28
CA ARG A 111 18.56 1.90 8.31
C ARG A 111 18.46 2.77 7.08
N SER A 112 18.41 4.08 7.25
CA SER A 112 18.36 5.01 6.14
C SER A 112 19.58 4.83 5.24
N ASP A 113 20.77 4.67 5.82
CA ASP A 113 21.99 4.38 5.06
C ASP A 113 21.89 3.06 4.27
N ASP A 114 21.37 2.00 4.89
CA ASP A 114 21.20 0.71 4.23
C ASP A 114 20.15 0.75 3.10
N ILE A 115 19.01 1.42 3.31
CA ILE A 115 17.99 1.60 2.27
C ILE A 115 18.55 2.47 1.14
N ASN A 116 19.30 3.53 1.45
CA ASN A 116 19.96 4.34 0.43
C ASN A 116 20.95 3.50 -0.40
N ARG A 117 21.65 2.54 0.19
CA ARG A 117 22.49 1.58 -0.58
C ARG A 117 21.66 0.70 -1.53
N LEU A 118 20.45 0.28 -1.12
CA LEU A 118 19.52 -0.41 -2.02
C LEU A 118 19.08 0.48 -3.18
N LEU A 119 18.92 1.80 -2.98
CA LEU A 119 18.57 2.73 -4.07
C LEU A 119 19.61 2.77 -5.19
N TYR A 120 20.88 2.54 -4.84
CA TYR A 120 21.96 2.45 -5.83
C TYR A 120 22.06 1.06 -6.51
N SER A 121 21.31 0.07 -6.03
CA SER A 121 21.14 -1.22 -6.71
C SER A 121 19.93 -1.13 -7.65
N ASP A 122 20.16 -1.16 -8.96
CA ASP A 122 19.11 -1.06 -10.00
C ASP A 122 17.84 -1.84 -9.63
N PHE A 123 16.79 -1.16 -9.16
CA PHE A 123 15.55 -1.83 -8.80
C PHE A 123 14.94 -2.56 -9.99
N GLU A 124 14.41 -3.76 -9.73
CA GLU A 124 13.76 -4.60 -10.75
C GLU A 124 12.59 -3.87 -11.44
N ILE A 125 11.91 -2.95 -10.74
CA ILE A 125 10.86 -2.12 -11.32
C ILE A 125 11.34 -1.35 -12.57
N PHE A 126 12.59 -0.87 -12.58
CA PHE A 126 13.15 -0.13 -13.71
C PHE A 126 13.45 -1.03 -14.91
N LYS A 127 13.74 -2.31 -14.68
CA LYS A 127 13.97 -3.30 -15.74
C LYS A 127 12.66 -3.72 -16.43
N GLN A 128 11.54 -3.66 -15.70
CA GLN A 128 10.21 -4.04 -16.20
C GLN A 128 9.38 -2.87 -16.76
N LYS A 129 9.99 -1.68 -16.89
CA LYS A 129 9.32 -0.44 -17.27
C LYS A 129 8.44 -0.56 -18.52
N GLU A 130 8.93 -1.18 -19.60
CA GLU A 130 8.15 -1.30 -20.84
C GLU A 130 6.90 -2.17 -20.65
N LYS A 131 7.03 -3.29 -19.93
CA LYS A 131 5.90 -4.18 -19.61
C LYS A 131 4.87 -3.44 -18.74
N ILE A 132 5.32 -2.74 -17.71
CA ILE A 132 4.48 -1.90 -16.84
C ILE A 132 3.73 -0.85 -17.67
N ASP A 133 4.43 -0.17 -18.57
CA ASP A 133 3.85 0.89 -19.40
C ASP A 133 2.76 0.38 -20.33
N ASN A 134 2.98 -0.79 -20.93
CA ASN A 134 1.98 -1.46 -21.76
C ASN A 134 0.74 -1.85 -20.96
N VAL A 135 0.91 -2.42 -19.76
CA VAL A 135 -0.22 -2.75 -18.89
C VAL A 135 -0.99 -1.50 -18.50
N VAL A 136 -0.32 -0.45 -18.03
CA VAL A 136 -1.00 0.81 -17.69
C VAL A 136 -1.74 1.40 -18.90
N ASN A 137 -1.14 1.40 -20.10
CA ASN A 137 -1.80 1.86 -21.32
C ASN A 137 -3.13 1.13 -21.56
N LYS A 138 -3.10 -0.21 -21.54
CA LYS A 138 -4.29 -1.03 -21.78
C LYS A 138 -5.32 -0.88 -20.66
N MET A 139 -4.89 -0.91 -19.40
CA MET A 139 -5.82 -0.76 -18.27
C MET A 139 -6.49 0.63 -18.26
N SER A 140 -5.77 1.71 -18.59
CA SER A 140 -6.37 3.04 -18.76
C SER A 140 -7.44 3.05 -19.86
N GLU A 141 -7.20 2.37 -20.99
CA GLU A 141 -8.19 2.23 -22.06
C GLU A 141 -9.43 1.47 -21.55
N LEU A 142 -9.24 0.33 -20.89
CA LEU A 142 -10.33 -0.48 -20.33
C LEU A 142 -11.24 0.34 -19.40
N LEU A 143 -10.63 1.16 -18.53
CA LEU A 143 -11.33 1.91 -17.49
C LEU A 143 -11.83 3.29 -17.96
N GLU A 144 -11.66 3.64 -19.24
CA GLU A 144 -12.05 4.94 -19.80
C GLU A 144 -11.42 6.13 -19.05
N TYR A 145 -10.24 5.92 -18.44
CA TYR A 145 -9.55 6.95 -17.69
C TYR A 145 -8.50 7.62 -18.58
N ASP A 146 -8.67 8.92 -18.82
CA ASP A 146 -7.74 9.69 -19.64
C ASP A 146 -6.44 9.92 -18.87
N LYS A 147 -5.32 9.51 -19.47
CA LYS A 147 -4.00 9.60 -18.85
C LYS A 147 -3.60 11.06 -18.68
N LYS A 148 -3.77 11.59 -17.47
CA LYS A 148 -3.06 12.81 -17.07
C LYS A 148 -2.50 12.66 -15.67
N ASN A 149 -1.19 12.42 -15.62
CA ASN A 149 -0.34 12.95 -14.56
C ASN A 149 1.07 13.15 -15.14
N GLU A 150 1.32 14.38 -15.60
CA GLU A 150 2.56 14.84 -16.23
C GLU A 150 3.70 15.07 -15.23
N SER A 151 3.39 15.12 -13.93
CA SER A 151 4.39 15.29 -12.87
C SER A 151 5.14 13.98 -12.60
N PRO A 152 6.35 13.96 -12.03
CA PRO A 152 6.96 12.74 -11.49
C PRO A 152 6.19 12.17 -10.29
N LEU A 153 6.13 10.85 -10.13
CA LEU A 153 5.58 10.19 -8.94
C LEU A 153 6.72 9.97 -7.96
N ILE A 154 6.52 10.36 -6.70
CA ILE A 154 7.49 10.09 -5.66
C ILE A 154 7.09 8.77 -4.98
N ALA A 155 8.07 7.89 -4.81
CA ALA A 155 7.95 6.66 -4.04
C ALA A 155 8.83 6.76 -2.79
N TYR A 156 8.24 6.72 -1.61
CA TYR A 156 8.97 6.71 -0.35
C TYR A 156 9.31 5.28 0.05
N LEU A 157 10.58 5.03 0.43
CA LEU A 157 10.94 3.81 1.13
C LEU A 157 10.92 4.08 2.63
N ALA A 158 9.97 3.46 3.30
CA ALA A 158 9.79 3.49 4.74
C ALA A 158 10.39 2.24 5.40
N CYS A 159 10.44 2.20 6.72
CA CYS A 159 10.89 1.02 7.45
C CYS A 159 9.67 0.27 7.97
N SER A 160 9.57 -1.03 7.67
CA SER A 160 8.63 -1.88 8.39
C SER A 160 9.14 -2.08 9.82
N MET A 161 8.23 -2.19 10.78
CA MET A 161 8.57 -2.61 12.15
C MET A 161 7.92 -3.94 12.52
N SER A 162 7.54 -4.71 11.50
CA SER A 162 7.07 -6.08 11.67
C SER A 162 7.76 -7.00 10.68
N THR A 163 7.49 -8.30 10.79
CA THR A 163 7.95 -9.31 9.83
C THR A 163 7.18 -9.26 8.50
N SER A 164 6.09 -8.49 8.43
CA SER A 164 5.32 -8.24 7.21
C SER A 164 5.54 -6.80 6.73
N THR A 165 5.79 -6.58 5.44
CA THR A 165 5.85 -5.22 4.89
C THR A 165 4.54 -4.86 4.20
N GLN A 166 4.26 -3.56 4.19
CA GLN A 166 3.11 -3.00 3.50
C GLN A 166 3.54 -1.93 2.50
N GLY A 167 2.62 -1.57 1.62
CA GLY A 167 2.71 -0.38 0.78
C GLY A 167 1.46 0.45 0.97
N GLY A 168 1.50 1.66 0.43
CA GLY A 168 0.32 2.49 0.34
C GLY A 168 0.46 3.54 -0.73
N SER A 169 -0.70 4.08 -1.11
CA SER A 169 -0.84 5.04 -2.19
C SER A 169 -1.84 6.11 -1.81
N ASN A 170 -1.85 6.60 -0.57
CA ASN A 170 -2.74 7.71 -0.19
C ASN A 170 -2.18 9.06 -0.68
N GLY A 171 -3.04 9.97 -1.15
CA GLY A 171 -2.61 11.28 -1.65
C GLY A 171 -1.98 11.23 -3.06
N LYS A 172 -0.84 11.89 -3.28
CA LYS A 172 -0.22 12.03 -4.61
C LYS A 172 1.00 11.14 -4.88
N ASN A 173 1.57 10.55 -3.82
CA ASN A 173 2.77 9.73 -3.81
C ASN A 173 2.41 8.28 -3.46
N ILE A 174 3.42 7.41 -3.44
CA ILE A 174 3.31 6.03 -2.95
C ILE A 174 4.41 5.76 -1.93
N TYR A 175 4.26 4.71 -1.14
CA TYR A 175 5.34 4.20 -0.30
C TYR A 175 5.40 2.68 -0.31
N ALA A 176 6.59 2.15 0.02
CA ALA A 176 6.80 0.75 0.32
C ALA A 176 7.65 0.63 1.59
N GLU A 177 7.24 -0.26 2.49
CA GLU A 177 8.03 -0.59 3.66
C GLU A 177 9.15 -1.57 3.29
N VAL A 178 10.34 -1.31 3.82
CA VAL A 178 11.50 -2.20 3.74
C VAL A 178 11.58 -3.02 5.03
N PRO A 179 11.69 -4.37 4.98
CA PRO A 179 11.79 -5.19 6.18
C PRO A 179 13.04 -4.86 7.01
N LEU A 180 12.95 -5.06 8.32
CA LEU A 180 14.09 -4.90 9.21
C LEU A 180 15.20 -5.93 8.90
N GLU A 181 14.87 -7.19 8.64
CA GLU A 181 15.90 -8.18 8.35
C GLU A 181 16.34 -8.06 6.88
N LEU A 182 17.36 -7.22 6.62
CA LEU A 182 17.96 -6.95 5.29
C LEU A 182 18.78 -8.12 4.72
N HIS A 183 18.59 -9.33 5.25
CA HIS A 183 19.27 -10.50 4.76
C HIS A 183 18.51 -11.04 3.56
N THR A 184 18.73 -10.49 2.36
CA THR A 184 18.78 -11.24 1.09
C THR A 184 18.70 -10.36 -0.17
N GLN A 185 19.16 -10.93 -1.29
CA GLN A 185 18.89 -10.44 -2.66
C GLN A 185 17.39 -10.21 -2.95
N TRP A 186 16.49 -10.84 -2.18
CA TRP A 186 15.03 -10.79 -2.38
C TRP A 186 14.39 -9.46 -1.94
N VAL A 187 15.07 -8.63 -1.14
CA VAL A 187 14.49 -7.35 -0.67
C VAL A 187 14.19 -6.42 -1.84
N ASN A 188 15.05 -6.38 -2.87
CA ASN A 188 14.82 -5.54 -4.04
C ASN A 188 13.61 -6.03 -4.86
N GLU A 189 13.50 -7.33 -5.09
CA GLU A 189 12.37 -7.94 -5.79
C GLU A 189 11.06 -7.65 -5.04
N TYR A 190 11.03 -7.91 -3.74
CA TYR A 190 9.83 -7.75 -2.93
C TYR A 190 9.38 -6.28 -2.79
N VAL A 191 10.32 -5.35 -2.55
CA VAL A 191 10.02 -3.92 -2.53
C VAL A 191 9.58 -3.44 -3.93
N SER A 192 10.19 -3.96 -5.00
CA SER A 192 9.77 -3.64 -6.37
C SER A 192 8.33 -4.08 -6.64
N GLU A 193 7.92 -5.27 -6.18
CA GLU A 193 6.53 -5.75 -6.33
C GLU A 193 5.54 -4.82 -5.63
N ILE A 194 5.83 -4.39 -4.40
CA ILE A 194 4.99 -3.44 -3.66
C ILE A 194 4.91 -2.11 -4.41
N LEU A 195 6.04 -1.57 -4.86
CA LEU A 195 6.05 -0.31 -5.61
C LEU A 195 5.29 -0.42 -6.94
N ILE A 196 5.33 -1.57 -7.64
CA ILE A 196 4.53 -1.80 -8.85
C ILE A 196 3.04 -1.81 -8.51
N HIS A 197 2.65 -2.51 -7.44
CA HIS A 197 1.26 -2.55 -6.96
C HIS A 197 0.73 -1.14 -6.66
N GLU A 198 1.44 -0.38 -5.83
CA GLU A 198 1.03 0.98 -5.46
C GLU A 198 1.08 1.95 -6.65
N TYR A 199 2.04 1.78 -7.57
CA TYR A 199 2.09 2.55 -8.81
C TYR A 199 0.82 2.35 -9.63
N PHE A 200 0.27 1.14 -9.69
CA PHE A 200 -0.91 0.81 -10.51
C PHE A 200 -2.16 1.51 -9.98
N HIS A 201 -2.34 1.59 -8.65
CA HIS A 201 -3.36 2.42 -8.01
C HIS A 201 -3.30 3.88 -8.52
N LYS A 202 -2.10 4.46 -8.64
CA LYS A 202 -1.88 5.83 -9.13
C LYS A 202 -1.85 6.00 -10.65
N ALA A 203 -1.70 4.92 -11.39
CA ALA A 203 -1.47 4.99 -12.83
C ALA A 203 -2.78 4.96 -13.63
N PHE A 204 -3.78 4.24 -13.14
CA PHE A 204 -5.07 4.10 -13.85
C PHE A 204 -6.32 4.33 -12.98
N PHE A 205 -6.16 4.74 -11.71
CA PHE A 205 -7.25 5.20 -10.82
C PHE A 205 -8.50 4.29 -10.82
N PRO A 206 -8.35 2.99 -10.52
CA PRO A 206 -9.44 2.04 -10.63
C PRO A 206 -10.63 2.35 -9.71
N HIS A 207 -10.43 2.99 -8.54
CA HIS A 207 -11.54 3.43 -7.69
C HIS A 207 -12.56 4.29 -8.43
N LEU A 208 -12.14 5.26 -9.25
CA LEU A 208 -13.08 6.17 -9.95
C LEU A 208 -13.99 5.38 -10.91
N TYR A 209 -13.44 4.34 -11.53
CA TYR A 209 -14.22 3.46 -12.39
C TYR A 209 -15.22 2.64 -11.58
N PHE A 210 -14.78 2.03 -10.48
CA PHE A 210 -15.65 1.18 -9.65
C PHE A 210 -16.65 1.98 -8.80
N GLU A 211 -16.37 3.22 -8.43
CA GLU A 211 -17.35 4.14 -7.83
C GLU A 211 -18.44 4.50 -8.84
N LYS A 212 -18.07 4.82 -10.09
CA LYS A 212 -19.04 5.09 -11.17
C LYS A 212 -19.93 3.87 -11.42
N LEU A 213 -19.36 2.67 -11.48
CA LEU A 213 -20.17 1.44 -11.56
C LEU A 213 -21.00 1.26 -10.28
N GLY A 214 -20.41 1.54 -9.11
CA GLY A 214 -21.04 1.67 -7.79
C GLY A 214 -22.42 2.29 -7.85
N GLY A 215 -22.46 3.54 -8.33
CA GLY A 215 -23.68 4.33 -8.40
C GLY A 215 -24.69 3.80 -9.41
N ILE A 216 -24.22 3.24 -10.53
CA ILE A 216 -25.10 2.69 -11.58
C ILE A 216 -25.84 1.43 -11.09
N PHE A 217 -25.15 0.54 -10.37
CA PHE A 217 -25.71 -0.75 -9.93
C PHE A 217 -26.19 -0.75 -8.47
N ASN A 218 -26.18 0.41 -7.80
CA ASN A 218 -26.66 0.62 -6.43
C ASN A 218 -25.98 -0.28 -5.38
N TRP A 219 -24.66 -0.42 -5.48
CA TRP A 219 -23.80 -1.23 -4.61
C TRP A 219 -22.75 -0.37 -3.88
N GLU A 220 -22.82 0.97 -3.97
CA GLU A 220 -21.88 1.90 -3.29
C GLU A 220 -21.85 1.73 -1.77
N ASN A 221 -22.99 1.35 -1.17
CA ASN A 221 -23.13 1.14 0.27
C ASN A 221 -22.90 -0.31 0.68
N GLU A 222 -22.69 -1.20 -0.29
CA GLU A 222 -22.42 -2.60 -0.03
C GLU A 222 -20.96 -2.78 0.34
N LYS A 223 -20.74 -3.62 1.34
CA LYS A 223 -19.42 -3.84 1.91
C LYS A 223 -19.06 -5.30 1.78
N ILE A 224 -17.84 -5.56 1.32
CA ILE A 224 -17.20 -6.86 1.48
C ILE A 224 -16.24 -6.69 2.66
N TYR A 225 -16.81 -6.58 3.87
CA TYR A 225 -16.10 -6.57 5.15
C TYR A 225 -14.90 -5.61 5.30
N PRO A 226 -14.84 -4.80 6.37
CA PRO A 226 -15.52 -3.50 6.47
C PRO A 226 -15.35 -2.55 5.25
N ASP A 227 -14.66 -2.95 4.18
CA ASP A 227 -14.36 -2.13 3.02
C ASP A 227 -15.58 -1.96 2.10
N PRO A 228 -15.78 -0.75 1.53
CA PRO A 228 -16.65 -0.53 0.39
C PRO A 228 -16.24 -1.43 -0.79
N MET A 229 -17.22 -1.93 -1.54
CA MET A 229 -16.96 -2.80 -2.70
C MET A 229 -16.07 -2.14 -3.76
N SER A 230 -16.17 -0.82 -3.94
CA SER A 230 -15.32 -0.09 -4.89
C SER A 230 -13.83 -0.28 -4.61
N LEU A 231 -13.43 -0.13 -3.35
CA LEU A 231 -12.04 -0.33 -2.91
C LEU A 231 -11.61 -1.80 -3.05
N PHE A 232 -12.52 -2.74 -2.79
CA PHE A 232 -12.24 -4.16 -2.97
C PHE A 232 -11.93 -4.51 -4.45
N PHE A 233 -12.73 -4.03 -5.41
CA PHE A 233 -12.46 -4.30 -6.83
C PHE A 233 -11.25 -3.54 -7.36
N GLU A 234 -10.97 -2.37 -6.80
CA GLU A 234 -9.70 -1.66 -7.05
C GLU A 234 -8.51 -2.57 -6.69
N GLU A 235 -8.46 -3.13 -5.48
CA GLU A 235 -7.41 -4.06 -5.08
C GLU A 235 -7.36 -5.32 -5.95
N VAL A 236 -8.51 -5.93 -6.27
CA VAL A 236 -8.58 -7.09 -7.18
C VAL A 236 -7.92 -6.77 -8.53
N LEU A 237 -8.27 -5.62 -9.12
CA LEU A 237 -7.77 -5.25 -10.44
C LEU A 237 -6.28 -4.94 -10.41
N VAL A 238 -5.82 -4.26 -9.36
CA VAL A 238 -4.40 -3.93 -9.18
C VAL A 238 -3.57 -5.18 -8.94
N TYR A 239 -3.96 -6.10 -8.05
CA TYR A 239 -3.23 -7.36 -7.84
C TYR A 239 -3.22 -8.25 -9.09
N SER A 240 -4.35 -8.35 -9.80
CA SER A 240 -4.44 -9.14 -11.03
C SER A 240 -3.50 -8.62 -12.11
N SER A 241 -3.31 -7.30 -12.17
CA SER A 241 -2.46 -6.65 -13.16
C SER A 241 -0.99 -6.61 -12.74
N SER A 242 -0.69 -6.34 -11.47
CA SER A 242 0.66 -6.20 -10.94
C SER A 242 1.24 -7.57 -10.54
N SER A 243 0.90 -8.10 -9.37
CA SER A 243 1.49 -9.33 -8.84
C SER A 243 1.29 -10.55 -9.76
N VAL A 244 0.09 -10.71 -10.31
CA VAL A 244 -0.21 -11.89 -11.13
C VAL A 244 0.37 -11.76 -12.55
N TYR A 245 0.06 -10.68 -13.27
CA TYR A 245 0.49 -10.55 -14.67
C TYR A 245 1.94 -10.03 -14.83
N ILE A 246 2.36 -9.02 -14.07
CA ILE A 246 3.73 -8.50 -14.15
C ILE A 246 4.71 -9.50 -13.49
N SER A 247 4.52 -9.81 -12.22
CA SER A 247 5.46 -10.65 -11.45
C SER A 247 5.27 -12.16 -11.69
N GLY A 248 4.17 -12.58 -12.32
CA GLY A 248 3.92 -13.99 -12.61
C GLY A 248 3.47 -14.80 -11.39
N GLU A 249 2.94 -14.16 -10.35
CA GLU A 249 2.43 -14.85 -9.17
C GLU A 249 1.20 -15.70 -9.54
N ASP A 250 1.23 -16.99 -9.20
CA ASP A 250 0.11 -17.90 -9.43
C ASP A 250 -0.99 -17.67 -8.35
N PRO A 251 -2.18 -17.16 -8.74
CA PRO A 251 -3.24 -16.85 -7.78
C PRO A 251 -3.77 -18.11 -7.08
N LYS A 252 -3.76 -19.29 -7.71
CA LYS A 252 -4.20 -20.55 -7.08
C LYS A 252 -3.20 -21.01 -6.03
N LYS A 253 -1.91 -20.90 -6.33
CA LYS A 253 -0.85 -21.19 -5.35
C LYS A 253 -0.91 -20.23 -4.18
N LYS A 254 -1.16 -18.95 -4.41
CA LYS A 254 -1.28 -17.94 -3.34
C LYS A 254 -2.54 -18.18 -2.50
N LEU A 255 -3.68 -18.44 -3.13
CA LEU A 255 -4.94 -18.82 -2.48
C LEU A 255 -4.79 -20.04 -1.57
N SER A 256 -4.00 -21.05 -1.98
CA SER A 256 -3.79 -22.28 -1.19
C SER A 256 -3.10 -22.08 0.16
N LYS A 257 -2.51 -20.89 0.39
CA LYS A 257 -1.90 -20.52 1.68
C LYS A 257 -2.92 -20.02 2.70
N TYR A 258 -4.16 -19.75 2.28
CA TYR A 258 -5.22 -19.22 3.12
C TYR A 258 -6.30 -20.29 3.36
N SER A 259 -6.81 -20.37 4.59
CA SER A 259 -7.85 -21.34 4.95
C SER A 259 -9.25 -20.82 4.60
N PRO A 260 -10.11 -21.63 3.94
CA PRO A 260 -11.52 -21.30 3.73
C PRO A 260 -12.36 -21.24 5.02
N GLU A 261 -11.90 -21.88 6.10
CA GLU A 261 -12.66 -22.04 7.35
C GLU A 261 -12.80 -20.73 8.14
N GLU A 262 -11.98 -19.73 7.81
CA GLU A 262 -12.12 -18.37 8.30
C GLU A 262 -12.92 -17.55 7.29
N TYR A 263 -14.25 -17.59 7.40
CA TYR A 263 -15.16 -16.82 6.54
C TYR A 263 -14.88 -15.29 6.57
N ASN A 264 -14.15 -14.81 7.59
CA ASN A 264 -13.68 -13.42 7.74
C ASN A 264 -12.24 -13.20 7.22
N ASN A 265 -11.64 -14.17 6.51
CA ASN A 265 -10.30 -14.02 5.98
C ASN A 265 -10.35 -13.19 4.67
N ARG A 266 -10.22 -11.86 4.83
CA ARG A 266 -10.14 -10.87 3.74
C ARG A 266 -9.21 -11.32 2.61
N HIS A 267 -8.08 -11.92 2.96
CA HIS A 267 -7.09 -12.37 1.98
C HIS A 267 -7.59 -13.59 1.18
N TYR A 268 -8.25 -14.56 1.81
CA TYR A 268 -8.85 -15.68 1.09
C TYR A 268 -9.87 -15.20 0.05
N ILE A 269 -10.76 -14.30 0.47
CA ILE A 269 -11.77 -13.69 -0.39
C ILE A 269 -11.13 -12.95 -1.57
N LEU A 270 -10.17 -12.07 -1.29
CA LEU A 270 -9.44 -11.29 -2.29
C LEU A 270 -8.80 -12.21 -3.33
N TRP A 271 -8.02 -13.22 -2.91
CA TRP A 271 -7.34 -14.14 -3.81
C TRP A 271 -8.28 -15.04 -4.60
N LYS A 272 -9.44 -15.40 -4.03
CA LYS A 272 -10.49 -16.12 -4.78
C LYS A 272 -11.03 -15.25 -5.93
N VAL A 273 -11.26 -13.96 -5.69
CA VAL A 273 -11.76 -13.06 -6.73
C VAL A 273 -10.67 -12.72 -7.76
N ILE A 274 -9.42 -12.56 -7.33
CA ILE A 274 -8.27 -12.41 -8.24
C ILE A 274 -8.18 -13.61 -9.21
N ASP A 275 -8.33 -14.84 -8.72
CA ASP A 275 -8.32 -16.05 -9.59
C ASP A 275 -9.44 -16.00 -10.66
N LEU A 276 -10.62 -15.45 -10.32
CA LEU A 276 -11.72 -15.25 -11.27
C LEU A 276 -11.42 -14.16 -12.31
N PHE A 277 -10.75 -13.09 -11.90
CA PHE A 277 -10.42 -11.96 -12.77
C PHE A 277 -9.19 -12.24 -13.64
N TYR A 278 -8.28 -13.10 -13.19
CA TYR A 278 -6.99 -13.31 -13.84
C TYR A 278 -7.12 -13.66 -15.32
N GLU A 279 -7.94 -14.66 -15.68
CA GLU A 279 -8.09 -15.08 -17.08
C GLU A 279 -8.59 -13.93 -17.96
N LEU A 280 -9.54 -13.13 -17.45
CA LEU A 280 -10.06 -11.96 -18.16
C LEU A 280 -8.97 -10.91 -18.40
N ILE A 281 -8.22 -10.58 -17.35
CA ILE A 281 -7.17 -9.55 -17.42
C ILE A 281 -6.03 -10.01 -18.32
N ALA A 282 -5.58 -11.26 -18.18
CA ALA A 282 -4.56 -11.82 -19.04
C ALA A 282 -4.99 -11.85 -20.52
N ASP A 283 -6.22 -12.29 -20.82
CA ASP A 283 -6.72 -12.32 -22.18
C ASP A 283 -6.83 -10.92 -22.80
N TYR A 284 -7.23 -9.91 -22.02
CA TYR A 284 -7.25 -8.53 -22.48
C TYR A 284 -5.84 -7.97 -22.70
N LEU A 285 -4.94 -8.17 -21.74
CA LEU A 285 -3.56 -7.71 -21.83
C LEU A 285 -2.77 -8.40 -22.97
N ASP A 286 -3.17 -9.61 -23.37
CA ASP A 286 -2.60 -10.37 -24.48
C ASP A 286 -3.32 -10.14 -25.83
N ASP A 287 -4.24 -9.16 -25.93
CA ASP A 287 -5.01 -8.85 -27.16
C ASP A 287 -5.90 -9.99 -27.68
N LYS A 288 -6.28 -10.94 -26.82
CA LYS A 288 -7.18 -12.06 -27.20
C LYS A 288 -8.65 -11.66 -27.20
N ILE A 289 -9.00 -10.59 -26.47
CA ILE A 289 -10.34 -10.02 -26.42
C ILE A 289 -10.29 -8.50 -26.63
N LEU A 290 -11.35 -7.95 -27.23
CA LEU A 290 -11.48 -6.51 -27.46
C LEU A 290 -11.93 -5.79 -26.18
N VAL A 291 -11.65 -4.49 -26.10
CA VAL A 291 -11.97 -3.65 -24.93
C VAL A 291 -13.45 -3.71 -24.53
N ASP A 292 -14.37 -3.68 -25.49
CA ASP A 292 -15.81 -3.73 -25.20
C ASP A 292 -16.25 -5.09 -24.62
N ASP A 293 -15.63 -6.18 -25.07
CA ASP A 293 -15.88 -7.51 -24.52
C ASP A 293 -15.27 -7.66 -23.13
N ALA A 294 -14.08 -7.11 -22.92
CA ALA A 294 -13.43 -7.08 -21.62
C ALA A 294 -14.27 -6.32 -20.58
N ARG A 295 -14.78 -5.13 -20.93
CA ARG A 295 -15.68 -4.34 -20.06
C ARG A 295 -16.94 -5.11 -19.67
N LYS A 296 -17.60 -5.75 -20.64
CA LYS A 296 -18.81 -6.55 -20.39
C LYS A 296 -18.54 -7.71 -19.45
N ARG A 297 -17.45 -8.44 -19.67
CA ARG A 297 -17.06 -9.58 -18.81
C ARG A 297 -16.66 -9.13 -17.42
N MET A 298 -15.91 -8.03 -17.30
CA MET A 298 -15.53 -7.44 -16.01
C MET A 298 -16.77 -7.08 -15.19
N LEU A 299 -17.73 -6.40 -15.83
CA LEU A 299 -19.00 -6.06 -15.18
C LEU A 299 -19.76 -7.31 -14.71
N ALA A 300 -19.89 -8.33 -15.56
CA ALA A 300 -20.58 -9.57 -15.19
C ALA A 300 -19.88 -10.31 -14.02
N LEU A 301 -18.55 -10.28 -13.96
CA LEU A 301 -17.80 -10.83 -12.83
C LEU A 301 -18.05 -10.03 -11.56
N CYS A 302 -18.02 -8.69 -11.63
CA CYS A 302 -18.37 -7.83 -10.52
C CYS A 302 -19.76 -8.17 -9.96
N GLU A 303 -20.80 -8.18 -10.82
CA GLU A 303 -22.18 -8.52 -10.45
C GLU A 303 -22.28 -9.89 -9.76
N LYS A 304 -21.62 -10.90 -10.31
CA LYS A 304 -21.57 -12.25 -9.72
C LYS A 304 -20.94 -12.23 -8.33
N VAL A 305 -19.83 -11.52 -8.16
CA VAL A 305 -19.14 -11.40 -6.87
C VAL A 305 -20.04 -10.70 -5.85
N VAL A 306 -20.74 -9.63 -6.24
CA VAL A 306 -21.74 -8.97 -5.39
C VAL A 306 -22.80 -9.93 -4.89
N GLU A 307 -23.39 -10.67 -5.81
CA GLU A 307 -24.49 -11.57 -5.52
C GLU A 307 -24.05 -12.70 -4.59
N GLU A 308 -22.86 -13.27 -4.82
CA GLU A 308 -22.25 -14.26 -3.93
C GLU A 308 -22.08 -13.69 -2.50
N PHE A 309 -21.64 -12.43 -2.34
CA PHE A 309 -21.50 -11.83 -1.01
C PHE A 309 -22.83 -11.56 -0.33
N LYS A 310 -23.82 -11.02 -1.04
CA LYS A 310 -25.18 -10.81 -0.50
C LYS A 310 -25.81 -12.09 0.03
N ASN A 311 -25.59 -13.20 -0.68
CA ASN A 311 -26.19 -14.47 -0.33
C ASN A 311 -25.49 -15.13 0.88
N ASN A 312 -24.19 -14.91 1.06
CA ASN A 312 -23.45 -15.49 2.17
C ASN A 312 -23.41 -14.62 3.45
N THR A 313 -23.71 -13.31 3.35
CA THR A 313 -23.81 -12.38 4.51
C THR A 313 -25.18 -12.36 5.20
N ARG A 314 -26.15 -13.14 4.71
CA ARG A 314 -27.51 -13.27 5.30
C ARG A 314 -27.61 -14.32 6.42
N ILE A 315 -26.51 -14.67 7.08
CA ILE A 315 -26.48 -15.62 8.20
C ILE A 315 -26.64 -14.88 9.52
#